data_AF-A0A3L8D0A5-F1
#
_entry.id   AF-A0A3L8D0A5-F1
#
_cell.length_a   1.000
_cell.length_b   1.000
_cell.length_c   1.000
_cell.angle_alpha   90.00
_cell.angle_beta   90.00
_cell.angle_gamma   90.00
#
_symmetry.space_group_name_H-M   'P 1'
#
loop_
_entity.id
_entity.type
_entity.pdbx_description
1 polymer ?
#
loop_
_entity_poly.entity_id
_entity_poly.type
_entity_poly.pdbx_seq_one_letter_code
_entity_poly.pdbx_strand_id
1 'polypeptide(L)'
;MIASPRLLAWLVLPVIACCSLNASAETAEGAPKALHLLDYIGADYPATVAAGKVIDESEYREQQEFLGVLQGSIAELPDKPERADLQQGVSNLRAAIAAHQDGADVARQARQLGAKLAVAYEVSQAPIITPDPTRGAPLYAQQCSVCHGDAGAGDGPAG
;
A
#
# COMPACT_ATOMS: atom_id res chain seq x y z
N MET A 1 10.89 50.75 37.87
CA MET A 1 11.78 49.57 37.97
C MET A 1 11.66 48.81 36.65
N ILE A 2 12.64 48.97 35.75
CA ILE A 2 12.60 48.37 34.41
C ILE A 2 13.11 46.93 34.56
N ALA A 3 12.26 45.95 34.24
CA ALA A 3 12.63 44.54 34.33
C ALA A 3 13.84 44.23 33.42
N SER A 4 14.80 43.47 33.93
CA SER A 4 16.03 43.14 33.19
C SER A 4 15.70 42.28 31.96
N PRO A 5 16.21 42.59 30.75
CA PRO A 5 15.89 41.85 29.52
C PRO A 5 16.30 40.38 29.59
N ARG A 6 17.24 40.04 30.48
CA ARG A 6 17.68 38.66 30.76
C ARG A 6 16.63 37.83 31.49
N LEU A 7 15.83 38.44 32.36
CA LEU A 7 14.73 37.77 33.07
C LEU A 7 13.54 37.50 32.14
N LEU A 8 13.28 38.41 31.20
CA LEU A 8 12.24 38.21 30.18
C LEU A 8 12.61 37.06 29.24
N ALA A 9 13.86 36.97 28.79
CA ALA A 9 14.34 35.89 27.93
C ALA A 9 14.27 34.51 28.61
N TRP A 10 14.48 34.44 29.93
CA TRP A 10 14.40 33.20 30.71
C TRP A 10 12.96 32.67 30.90
N LEU A 11 11.96 33.55 30.83
CA LEU A 11 10.54 33.16 30.92
C LEU A 11 9.93 32.80 29.56
N VAL A 12 10.43 33.37 28.46
CA VAL A 12 9.89 33.11 27.11
C VAL A 12 10.33 31.74 26.56
N LEU A 13 11.55 31.29 26.89
CA LEU A 13 12.09 30.00 26.42
C LEU A 13 11.27 28.77 26.86
N PRO A 14 10.85 28.61 28.14
CA PRO A 14 10.02 27.47 28.56
C PRO A 14 8.58 27.56 28.03
N VAL A 15 8.06 28.77 27.81
CA VAL A 15 6.71 28.96 27.22
C VAL A 15 6.67 28.51 25.76
N ILE A 16 7.70 28.79 24.96
CA ILE A 16 7.82 28.29 23.59
C ILE A 16 7.94 26.76 23.58
N ALA A 17 8.71 26.17 24.50
CA ALA A 17 8.83 24.72 24.62
C ALA A 17 7.48 24.05 24.98
N CYS A 18 6.69 24.66 25.87
CA CYS A 18 5.34 24.19 26.23
C CYS A 18 4.28 24.41 25.13
N CYS A 19 4.53 25.30 24.15
CA CYS A 19 3.66 25.52 22.99
C CYS A 19 4.06 24.67 21.76
N SER A 20 4.97 23.71 21.92
CA SER A 20 5.25 22.72 20.88
C SER A 20 4.05 21.77 20.76
N LEU A 21 3.05 22.12 19.95
CA LEU A 21 2.05 21.14 19.55
C LEU A 21 2.81 20.01 18.84
N ASN A 22 2.62 18.77 19.33
CA ASN A 22 2.97 17.59 18.54
C ASN A 22 2.11 17.66 17.27
N ALA A 23 2.70 18.08 16.17
CA ALA A 23 2.10 17.88 14.86
C ALA A 23 2.15 16.38 14.60
N SER A 24 1.08 15.67 14.93
CA SER A 24 0.86 14.33 14.40
C SER A 24 0.62 14.50 12.91
N ALA A 25 1.64 14.21 12.10
CA ALA A 25 1.39 13.84 10.73
C ALA A 25 0.57 12.54 10.82
N GLU A 26 -0.73 12.61 10.55
CA GLU A 26 -1.54 11.43 10.35
C GLU A 26 -0.95 10.72 9.12
N THR A 27 -0.07 9.75 9.39
CA THR A 27 0.64 9.04 8.34
C THR A 27 -0.38 8.24 7.57
N ALA A 28 -0.33 8.30 6.23
CA ALA A 28 -1.17 7.46 5.39
C ALA A 28 -0.66 6.00 5.42
N GLU A 29 -0.33 5.44 6.58
CA GLU A 29 0.19 4.07 6.74
C GLU A 29 -0.75 3.02 6.14
N GLY A 30 -2.05 3.29 6.12
CA GLY A 30 -3.04 2.46 5.44
C GLY A 30 -2.95 2.48 3.91
N ALA A 31 -2.41 3.54 3.29
CA ALA A 31 -2.43 3.71 1.84
C ALA A 31 -1.46 2.74 1.12
N PRO A 32 -0.19 2.54 1.56
CA PRO A 32 0.66 1.49 1.01
C PRO A 32 0.05 0.09 1.16
N LYS A 33 -0.59 -0.20 2.30
CA LYS A 33 -1.28 -1.49 2.53
C LYS A 33 -2.45 -1.66 1.55
N ALA A 34 -3.29 -0.65 1.41
CA ALA A 34 -4.42 -0.68 0.47
C ALA A 34 -3.96 -0.82 -0.98
N LEU A 35 -2.85 -0.16 -1.35
CA LEU A 35 -2.25 -0.30 -2.67
C LEU A 35 -1.79 -1.75 -2.91
N HIS A 36 -1.09 -2.34 -1.94
CA HIS A 36 -0.65 -3.74 -2.04
C HIS A 36 -1.81 -4.72 -2.21
N LEU A 37 -2.93 -4.52 -1.48
CA LEU A 37 -4.13 -5.36 -1.63
C LEU A 37 -4.76 -5.23 -3.02
N LEU A 38 -4.73 -4.03 -3.62
CA LEU A 38 -5.19 -3.82 -5.00
C LEU A 38 -4.29 -4.50 -6.02
N ASP A 39 -2.97 -4.46 -5.82
CA ASP A 39 -2.01 -5.14 -6.68
C ASP A 39 -2.18 -6.66 -6.62
N TYR A 40 -2.34 -7.23 -5.43
CA TYR A 40 -2.62 -8.65 -5.22
C TYR A 40 -3.91 -9.09 -5.93
N ILE A 41 -5.04 -8.40 -5.67
CA ILE A 41 -6.32 -8.72 -6.35
C ILE A 41 -6.17 -8.62 -7.87
N GLY A 42 -5.48 -7.59 -8.35
CA GLY A 42 -5.30 -7.37 -9.79
C GLY A 42 -4.38 -8.40 -10.47
N ALA A 43 -3.44 -8.99 -9.74
CA ALA A 43 -2.53 -10.01 -10.25
C ALA A 43 -3.16 -11.40 -10.23
N ASP A 44 -3.87 -11.74 -9.15
CA ASP A 44 -4.17 -13.14 -8.84
C ASP A 44 -5.61 -13.55 -9.21
N TYR A 45 -6.58 -12.61 -9.19
CA TYR A 45 -7.96 -12.90 -9.57
C TYR A 45 -8.14 -13.57 -10.95
N PRO A 46 -7.40 -13.20 -12.02
CA PRO A 46 -7.52 -13.86 -13.32
C PRO A 46 -7.19 -15.36 -13.32
N ALA A 47 -6.37 -15.82 -12.39
CA ALA A 47 -6.05 -17.25 -12.21
C ALA A 47 -7.08 -17.96 -11.34
N THR A 48 -7.87 -17.22 -10.56
CA THR A 48 -8.86 -17.72 -9.61
C THR A 48 -10.22 -17.97 -10.25
N VAL A 49 -10.62 -17.14 -11.22
CA VAL A 49 -11.91 -17.21 -11.91
C VAL A 49 -11.70 -17.27 -13.42
N ALA A 50 -12.23 -18.31 -14.05
CA ALA A 50 -12.18 -18.50 -15.50
C ALA A 50 -13.59 -18.71 -16.07
N ALA A 51 -13.93 -17.93 -17.11
CA ALA A 51 -15.24 -17.99 -17.77
C ALA A 51 -16.44 -17.90 -16.80
N GLY A 52 -16.36 -17.03 -15.79
CA GLY A 52 -17.40 -16.82 -14.78
C GLY A 52 -17.51 -17.90 -13.71
N LYS A 53 -16.59 -18.88 -13.71
CA LYS A 53 -16.52 -19.96 -12.73
C LYS A 53 -15.28 -19.80 -11.86
N VAL A 54 -15.46 -19.92 -10.54
CA VAL A 54 -14.36 -20.05 -9.59
C VAL A 54 -13.66 -21.39 -9.82
N ILE A 55 -12.38 -21.34 -10.17
CA ILE A 55 -11.53 -22.52 -10.43
C ILE A 55 -10.55 -22.80 -9.28
N ASP A 56 -10.29 -21.81 -8.43
CA ASP A 56 -9.58 -21.97 -7.16
C ASP A 56 -10.42 -21.38 -6.02
N GLU A 57 -11.09 -22.25 -5.26
CA GLU A 57 -12.01 -21.83 -4.19
C GLU A 57 -11.28 -21.26 -2.97
N SER A 58 -10.09 -21.78 -2.67
CA SER A 58 -9.25 -21.29 -1.57
C SER A 58 -8.83 -19.85 -1.82
N GLU A 59 -8.29 -19.60 -3.00
CA GLU A 59 -7.81 -18.30 -3.44
C GLU A 59 -8.97 -17.31 -3.53
N TYR A 60 -10.12 -17.73 -4.07
CA TYR A 60 -11.29 -16.86 -4.17
C TYR A 60 -11.78 -16.39 -2.79
N ARG A 61 -11.78 -17.29 -1.79
CA ARG A 61 -12.15 -16.93 -0.42
C ARG A 61 -11.16 -15.94 0.19
N GLU A 62 -9.85 -16.14 0.00
CA GLU A 62 -8.83 -15.20 0.48
C GLU A 62 -9.02 -13.81 -0.15
N GLN A 63 -9.26 -13.76 -1.45
CA GLN A 63 -9.55 -12.50 -2.16
C GLN A 63 -10.79 -11.79 -1.60
N GLN A 64 -11.86 -12.52 -1.23
CA GLN A 64 -13.03 -11.95 -0.57
C GLN A 64 -12.70 -11.37 0.82
N GLU A 65 -11.85 -12.05 1.60
CA GLU A 65 -11.38 -11.56 2.89
C GLU A 65 -10.55 -10.29 2.73
N PHE A 66 -9.62 -10.27 1.78
CA PHE A 66 -8.76 -9.12 1.49
C PHE A 66 -9.52 -7.92 0.94
N LEU A 67 -10.60 -8.12 0.18
CA LEU A 67 -11.52 -7.04 -0.19
C LEU A 67 -12.17 -6.39 1.03
N GLY A 68 -12.49 -7.17 2.06
CA GLY A 68 -12.99 -6.65 3.34
C GLY A 68 -11.93 -5.79 4.05
N VAL A 69 -10.69 -6.28 4.12
CA VAL A 69 -9.56 -5.53 4.68
C VAL A 69 -9.28 -4.25 3.90
N LEU A 70 -9.34 -4.31 2.56
CA LEU A 70 -9.17 -3.17 1.67
C LEU A 70 -10.24 -2.11 1.94
N GLN A 71 -11.51 -2.50 2.04
CA GLN A 71 -12.60 -1.58 2.31
C GLN A 71 -12.42 -0.84 3.65
N GLY A 72 -12.02 -1.55 4.71
CA GLY A 72 -11.67 -0.95 5.99
C GLY A 72 -10.47 0.00 5.88
N SER A 73 -9.41 -0.44 5.21
CA SER A 73 -8.20 0.37 5.02
C SER A 73 -8.49 1.69 4.30
N ILE A 74 -9.31 1.68 3.24
CA ILE A 74 -9.72 2.90 2.53
C ILE A 74 -10.58 3.81 3.41
N ALA A 75 -11.47 3.26 4.24
CA ALA A 75 -12.33 4.04 5.13
C ALA A 75 -11.55 4.74 6.24
N GLU A 76 -10.46 4.14 6.70
CA GLU A 76 -9.57 4.68 7.73
C GLU A 76 -8.53 5.68 7.20
N LEU A 77 -8.43 5.86 5.87
CA LEU A 77 -7.49 6.82 5.30
C LEU A 77 -7.80 8.26 5.74
N PRO A 78 -6.77 9.13 5.83
CA PRO A 78 -6.96 10.55 6.07
C PRO A 78 -8.01 11.15 5.15
N ASP A 79 -8.81 12.08 5.68
CA ASP A 79 -9.92 12.68 4.95
C ASP A 79 -9.40 13.55 3.80
N LYS A 80 -9.56 13.03 2.58
CA LYS A 80 -9.26 13.71 1.32
C LYS A 80 -10.49 13.63 0.41
N PRO A 81 -10.73 14.62 -0.47
CA PRO A 81 -11.85 14.58 -1.41
C PRO A 81 -11.93 13.28 -2.23
N GLU A 82 -10.77 12.72 -2.59
CA GLU A 82 -10.63 11.50 -3.39
C GLU A 82 -11.07 10.23 -2.63
N ARG A 83 -11.15 10.26 -1.29
CA ARG A 83 -11.49 9.08 -0.48
C ARG A 83 -12.86 8.52 -0.84
N ALA A 84 -13.86 9.37 -1.09
CA ALA A 84 -15.20 8.95 -1.48
C ALA A 84 -15.19 8.19 -2.82
N ASP A 85 -14.46 8.71 -3.81
CA ASP A 85 -14.29 8.06 -5.11
C ASP A 85 -13.56 6.72 -5.00
N LEU A 86 -12.57 6.62 -4.11
CA LEU A 86 -11.86 5.37 -3.82
C LEU A 86 -12.78 4.34 -3.16
N GLN A 87 -13.60 4.75 -2.18
CA GLN A 87 -14.59 3.87 -1.55
C GLN A 87 -15.62 3.34 -2.55
N GLN A 88 -16.10 4.19 -3.46
CA GLN A 88 -16.99 3.78 -4.53
C GLN A 88 -16.28 2.82 -5.50
N GLY A 89 -15.01 3.09 -5.83
CA GLY A 89 -14.17 2.21 -6.64
C GLY A 89 -14.01 0.81 -6.05
N VAL A 90 -13.71 0.71 -4.75
CA VAL A 90 -13.62 -0.59 -4.04
C VAL A 90 -14.98 -1.30 -4.06
N SER A 91 -16.08 -0.57 -3.86
CA SER A 91 -17.43 -1.15 -3.90
C SER A 91 -17.75 -1.73 -5.28
N ASN A 92 -17.38 -1.03 -6.35
CA ASN A 92 -17.55 -1.49 -7.73
C ASN A 92 -16.68 -2.72 -8.02
N LEU A 93 -15.41 -2.72 -7.58
CA LEU A 93 -14.49 -3.84 -7.72
C LEU A 93 -15.04 -5.10 -7.02
N ARG A 94 -15.55 -4.94 -5.79
CA ARG A 94 -16.20 -6.03 -5.05
C ARG A 94 -17.41 -6.58 -5.80
N ALA A 95 -18.24 -5.71 -6.38
CA ALA A 95 -19.39 -6.14 -7.17
C ALA A 95 -18.97 -6.89 -8.45
N ALA A 96 -17.92 -6.42 -9.14
CA ALA A 96 -17.34 -7.10 -10.30
C ALA A 96 -16.86 -8.52 -9.97
N ILE A 97 -16.12 -8.65 -8.86
CA ILE A 97 -15.62 -9.93 -8.36
C ILE A 97 -16.78 -10.86 -7.97
N ALA A 98 -17.78 -10.36 -7.24
CA ALA A 98 -18.95 -11.14 -6.85
C ALA A 98 -19.81 -11.60 -8.04
N ALA A 99 -19.80 -10.82 -9.14
CA ALA A 99 -20.45 -11.19 -10.39
C ALA A 99 -19.59 -12.13 -11.27
N HIS A 100 -18.43 -12.57 -10.77
CA HIS A 100 -17.45 -13.38 -11.49
C HIS A 100 -17.10 -12.80 -12.87
N GLN A 101 -16.90 -11.48 -12.93
CA GLN A 101 -16.52 -10.82 -14.18
C GLN A 101 -15.19 -11.33 -14.71
N ASP A 102 -14.92 -11.03 -15.99
CA ASP A 102 -13.67 -11.44 -16.63
C ASP A 102 -12.45 -10.93 -15.85
N GLY A 103 -11.45 -11.80 -15.71
CA GLY A 103 -10.25 -11.51 -14.94
C GLY A 103 -9.50 -10.27 -15.44
N ALA A 104 -9.45 -10.05 -16.75
CA ALA A 104 -8.78 -8.87 -17.31
C ALA A 104 -9.52 -7.57 -16.97
N ASP A 105 -10.84 -7.62 -16.79
CA ASP A 105 -11.65 -6.46 -16.42
C ASP A 105 -11.46 -6.11 -14.94
N VAL A 106 -11.51 -7.11 -14.05
CA VAL A 106 -11.22 -6.94 -12.62
C VAL A 106 -9.79 -6.43 -12.41
N ALA A 107 -8.82 -7.01 -13.10
CA ALA A 107 -7.42 -6.59 -13.02
C ALA A 107 -7.22 -5.14 -13.50
N ARG A 108 -7.93 -4.70 -14.54
CA ARG A 108 -7.90 -3.28 -14.96
C ARG A 108 -8.52 -2.37 -13.91
N GLN A 109 -9.66 -2.73 -13.33
CA GLN A 109 -10.30 -1.94 -12.28
C GLN A 109 -9.39 -1.78 -11.06
N ALA A 110 -8.78 -2.88 -10.59
CA ALA A 110 -7.85 -2.86 -9.47
C ALA A 110 -6.64 -1.96 -9.73
N ARG A 111 -5.98 -2.08 -10.89
CA ARG A 111 -4.85 -1.20 -11.27
C ARG A 111 -5.23 0.27 -11.37
N GLN A 112 -6.39 0.59 -11.94
CA GLN A 112 -6.87 1.97 -12.02
C GLN A 112 -7.13 2.55 -10.63
N LEU A 113 -7.68 1.75 -9.72
CA LEU A 113 -7.92 2.15 -8.34
C LEU A 113 -6.59 2.34 -7.58
N GLY A 114 -5.63 1.45 -7.77
CA GLY A 114 -4.28 1.56 -7.19
C GLY A 114 -3.55 2.81 -7.66
N ALA A 115 -3.63 3.14 -8.95
CA ALA A 115 -3.06 4.38 -9.49
C ALA A 115 -3.68 5.64 -8.87
N LYS A 116 -5.01 5.68 -8.73
CA LYS A 116 -5.72 6.79 -8.07
C LYS A 116 -5.31 6.94 -6.61
N LEU A 117 -5.28 5.83 -5.88
CA LEU A 117 -4.87 5.78 -4.48
C LEU A 117 -3.45 6.31 -4.30
N ALA A 118 -2.51 5.86 -5.13
CA ALA A 118 -1.12 6.25 -5.06
C ALA A 118 -0.91 7.75 -5.30
N VAL A 119 -1.67 8.34 -6.25
CA VAL A 119 -1.65 9.79 -6.49
C VAL A 119 -2.29 10.55 -5.32
N ALA A 120 -3.48 10.13 -4.88
CA ALA A 120 -4.23 10.83 -3.84
C ALA A 120 -3.51 10.85 -2.49
N TYR A 121 -2.78 9.79 -2.16
CA TYR A 121 -2.09 9.63 -0.87
C TYR A 121 -0.56 9.61 -0.98
N GLU A 122 -0.03 10.01 -2.15
CA GLU A 122 1.42 10.18 -2.40
C GLU A 122 2.24 8.92 -2.05
N VAL A 123 1.69 7.74 -2.34
CA VAL A 123 2.35 6.47 -2.09
C VAL A 123 3.45 6.26 -3.13
N SER A 124 4.71 6.26 -2.69
CA SER A 124 5.85 5.98 -3.55
C SER A 124 5.86 4.50 -3.97
N GLN A 125 5.56 4.24 -5.24
CA GLN A 125 5.55 2.87 -5.80
C GLN A 125 6.94 2.39 -6.23
N ALA A 126 7.85 3.31 -6.53
CA ALA A 126 9.20 3.01 -6.96
C ALA A 126 10.20 4.00 -6.33
N PRO A 127 11.45 3.56 -6.08
CA PRO A 127 12.52 4.47 -5.69
C PRO A 127 12.71 5.57 -6.73
N ILE A 128 12.97 6.80 -6.27
CA ILE A 128 13.27 7.96 -7.13
C ILE A 128 14.57 7.72 -7.94
N ILE A 129 15.49 6.93 -7.38
CA ILE A 129 16.77 6.59 -8.01
C ILE A 129 16.66 5.16 -8.54
N THR A 130 16.94 4.98 -9.83
CA THR A 130 17.02 3.65 -10.45
C THR A 130 18.01 2.77 -9.67
N PRO A 131 17.58 1.62 -9.12
CA PRO A 131 18.47 0.71 -8.42
C PRO A 131 19.59 0.20 -9.33
N ASP A 132 20.81 0.09 -8.78
CA ASP A 132 21.95 -0.47 -9.50
C ASP A 132 21.95 -2.00 -9.33
N PRO A 133 21.71 -2.78 -10.41
CA PRO A 133 21.65 -4.24 -10.32
C PRO A 133 23.00 -4.86 -9.95
N THR A 134 24.12 -4.20 -10.24
CA THR A 134 25.46 -4.70 -9.88
C THR A 134 25.67 -4.74 -8.37
N ARG A 135 25.01 -3.84 -7.64
CA ARG A 135 25.00 -3.81 -6.17
C ARG A 135 24.08 -4.88 -5.58
N GLY A 136 23.03 -5.26 -6.32
CA GLY A 136 22.08 -6.30 -5.90
C GLY A 136 22.63 -7.71 -6.06
N ALA A 137 23.43 -7.98 -7.10
CA ALA A 137 23.99 -9.30 -7.39
C ALA A 137 24.67 -9.99 -6.18
N PRO A 138 25.61 -9.35 -5.44
CA PRO A 138 26.23 -10.00 -4.28
C PRO A 138 25.26 -10.22 -3.13
N LEU A 139 24.24 -9.38 -2.95
CA LEU A 139 23.23 -9.53 -1.91
C LEU A 139 22.32 -10.73 -2.21
N TYR A 140 21.86 -10.83 -3.46
CA TYR A 140 21.06 -11.95 -3.94
C TYR A 140 21.78 -13.29 -3.74
N ALA A 141 23.05 -13.38 -4.14
CA ALA A 141 23.87 -14.58 -3.98
C ALA A 141 24.09 -14.99 -2.52
N GLN A 142 24.03 -14.03 -1.58
CA GLN A 142 24.21 -14.31 -0.15
C GLN A 142 22.91 -14.66 0.57
N GLN A 143 21.78 -14.11 0.11
CA GLN A 143 20.54 -14.07 0.89
C GLN A 143 19.37 -14.81 0.22
N CYS A 144 19.40 -14.98 -1.10
CA CYS A 144 18.25 -15.42 -1.87
C CYS A 144 18.52 -16.71 -2.66
N SER A 145 19.75 -16.90 -3.18
CA SER A 145 20.08 -18.04 -4.04
C SER A 145 19.97 -19.41 -3.34
N VAL A 146 20.02 -19.44 -2.02
CA VAL A 146 19.84 -20.68 -1.24
C VAL A 146 18.48 -21.34 -1.50
N CYS A 147 17.42 -20.56 -1.70
CA CYS A 147 16.09 -21.07 -2.07
C CYS A 147 15.79 -20.86 -3.55
N HIS A 148 16.21 -19.73 -4.13
CA HIS A 148 15.83 -19.37 -5.49
C HIS A 148 16.82 -19.78 -6.58
N GLY A 149 17.98 -20.35 -6.23
CA GLY A 149 19.06 -20.69 -7.17
C GLY A 149 19.81 -19.45 -7.67
N ASP A 150 20.98 -19.65 -8.29
CA ASP A 150 21.82 -18.53 -8.76
C ASP A 150 21.14 -17.68 -9.86
N ALA A 151 20.24 -18.31 -10.64
CA ALA A 151 19.49 -17.67 -11.71
C ALA A 151 18.07 -17.23 -11.32
N GLY A 152 17.63 -17.48 -10.08
CA GLY A 152 16.25 -17.18 -9.65
C GLY A 152 15.19 -18.11 -10.18
N ALA A 153 15.55 -19.33 -10.60
CA ALA A 153 14.62 -20.32 -11.12
C ALA A 153 13.85 -21.09 -10.03
N GLY A 154 14.11 -20.83 -8.75
CA GLY A 154 13.49 -21.59 -7.65
C GLY A 154 14.12 -22.95 -7.40
N ASP A 155 15.34 -23.18 -7.90
CA ASP A 155 16.07 -24.46 -7.85
C ASP A 155 17.27 -24.42 -6.90
N GLY A 156 17.19 -23.58 -5.86
CA GLY A 156 18.23 -23.47 -4.85
C GLY A 156 18.36 -24.77 -4.03
N PRO A 157 19.51 -25.01 -3.39
CA PRO A 157 19.73 -26.23 -2.60
C PRO A 157 18.77 -26.40 -1.41
N ALA A 158 18.04 -25.37 -1.01
CA ALA A 158 17.00 -25.41 0.03
C ALA A 158 15.56 -25.27 -0.52
N GLY A 159 15.39 -25.22 -1.85
CA GLY A 159 14.10 -25.08 -2.55
C GLY A 159 13.38 -26.39 -2.80
#